data_AF-A0A2L2Z731-F1
#
_entry.id   AF-A0A2L2Z731-F1
#
_cell.length_a   1.000
_cell.length_b   1.000
_cell.length_c   1.000
_cell.angle_alpha   90.00
_cell.angle_beta   90.00
_cell.angle_gamma   90.00
#
_symmetry.space_group_name_H-M   'P 1'
#
loop_
_entity.id
_entity.type
_entity.pdbx_description
1 polymer ?
#
loop_
_entity_poly.entity_id
_entity_poly.type
_entity_poly.pdbx_seq_one_letter_code
_entity_poly.pdbx_strand_id
1 'polypeptide(L)' 'IKHLDGRDIEVRHAPAEVIVPGSVIGVVNEGMPINRNPIEKGTLNNMFTVTFPDNHLADISKIKAL' A
#
# COMPACT_ATOMS: atom_id res chain seq x y z
N ILE A 1 2.97 0.24 8.55
CA ILE A 1 2.02 1.37 8.77
C ILE A 1 1.49 1.24 10.19
N LYS A 2 1.52 2.32 10.98
CA LYS A 2 1.03 2.26 12.36
C LYS A 2 -0.49 2.24 12.37
N HIS A 3 -1.07 1.21 12.96
CA HIS A 3 -2.52 1.05 13.09
C HIS A 3 -3.06 1.80 14.31
N LEU A 4 -4.39 1.99 14.37
CA LEU A 4 -5.06 2.75 15.43
C LEU A 4 -4.93 2.09 16.82
N ASP A 5 -4.78 0.77 16.88
CA ASP A 5 -4.53 0.04 18.13
C ASP A 5 -3.05 0.01 18.55
N GLY A 6 -2.19 0.72 17.82
CA GLY A 6 -0.78 0.90 18.12
C GLY A 6 0.15 -0.14 17.48
N ARG A 7 -0.36 -1.24 16.93
CA ARG A 7 0.42 -2.25 16.20
C ARG A 7 0.96 -1.71 14.87
N ASP A 8 2.01 -2.34 14.37
CA ASP A 8 2.47 -2.12 13.00
C ASP A 8 1.87 -3.15 12.05
N ILE A 9 1.31 -2.68 10.94
CA ILE A 9 0.85 -3.52 9.83
C ILE A 9 1.91 -3.49 8.74
N GLU A 10 2.41 -4.69 8.38
CA GLU A 10 3.24 -4.91 7.21
C GLU A 10 2.33 -5.32 6.03
N VAL A 11 2.40 -4.55 4.94
CA VAL A 11 1.72 -4.89 3.68
C VAL A 11 2.80 -5.27 2.69
N ARG A 12 2.76 -6.52 2.21
CA ARG A 12 3.68 -7.04 1.19
C ARG A 12 2.95 -7.09 -0.14
N HIS A 13 3.69 -6.78 -1.20
CA HIS A 13 3.21 -6.82 -2.57
C HIS A 13 4.16 -7.71 -3.38
N ALA A 14 3.61 -8.62 -4.18
CA ALA A 14 4.41 -9.60 -4.88
C ALA A 14 5.22 -8.94 -6.01
N PRO A 15 6.43 -9.43 -6.32
CA PRO A 15 7.12 -9.06 -7.55
C PRO A 15 6.22 -9.34 -8.76
N ALA A 16 6.27 -8.45 -9.76
CA ALA A 16 5.45 -8.49 -10.98
C ALA A 16 3.95 -8.19 -10.83
N GLU A 17 3.44 -7.96 -9.61
CA GLU A 17 2.15 -7.32 -9.42
C GLU A 17 2.30 -5.80 -9.67
N VAL A 18 1.25 -5.11 -10.13
CA VAL A 18 1.32 -3.68 -10.49
C VAL A 18 0.35 -2.89 -9.62
N ILE A 19 0.87 -1.92 -8.87
CA ILE A 19 0.06 -0.94 -8.15
C ILE A 19 -0.28 0.20 -9.11
N VAL A 20 -1.55 0.26 -9.51
CA VAL A 20 -2.05 1.33 -10.37
C VAL A 20 -2.23 2.61 -9.52
N PRO A 21 -1.82 3.80 -9.99
CA PRO A 21 -2.06 5.04 -9.26
C PRO A 21 -3.56 5.22 -8.94
N GLY A 22 -3.89 5.50 -7.68
CA GLY A 22 -5.26 5.64 -7.21
C GLY A 22 -5.99 4.31 -6.93
N SER A 23 -5.35 3.17 -7.14
CA SER A 23 -5.92 1.87 -6.75
C SER A 23 -6.03 1.73 -5.23
N VAL A 24 -6.95 0.87 -4.80
CA VAL A 24 -7.24 0.57 -3.41
C VAL A 24 -6.97 -0.91 -3.15
N ILE A 25 -6.16 -1.22 -2.13
CA ILE A 25 -5.95 -2.59 -1.64
C ILE A 25 -6.47 -2.69 -0.21
N GLY A 26 -7.29 -3.71 0.04
CA GLY A 26 -7.90 -3.96 1.34
C GLY A 26 -7.12 -4.99 2.17
N VAL A 27 -6.86 -4.68 3.44
CA VAL A 27 -6.37 -5.63 4.45
C VAL A 27 -7.56 -6.06 5.31
N VAL A 28 -8.00 -7.30 5.11
CA VAL A 28 -9.18 -7.87 5.79
C VAL A 28 -8.91 -7.99 7.29
N ASN A 29 -9.94 -7.78 8.12
CA ASN A 29 -9.88 -7.83 9.59
C ASN A 29 -8.98 -6.80 10.27
N GLU A 30 -8.50 -5.79 9.54
CA GLU A 30 -7.73 -4.66 10.10
C GLU A 30 -8.54 -3.34 10.08
N GLY A 31 -9.83 -3.42 9.77
CA GLY A 31 -10.75 -2.28 9.90
C GLY A 31 -11.26 -2.09 11.32
N MET A 32 -12.27 -1.23 11.45
CA MET A 32 -12.94 -0.99 12.73
C MET A 32 -13.78 -2.21 13.16
N PRO A 33 -13.95 -2.44 14.47
CA PRO A 33 -14.87 -3.46 14.98
C PRO A 33 -16.30 -3.23 14.49
N ILE A 34 -17.00 -4.32 14.17
CA ILE A 34 -18.40 -4.24 13.72
C ILE A 34 -19.29 -3.88 14.91
N ASN A 35 -20.29 -3.01 14.65
CA ASN A 35 -21.24 -2.62 15.68
C ASN A 35 -21.92 -3.86 16.28
N ARG A 36 -21.89 -3.99 17.62
CA ARG A 36 -22.40 -5.14 18.39
C ARG A 36 -21.65 -6.47 18.18
N ASN A 37 -20.58 -6.49 17.39
CA ASN A 37 -19.69 -7.64 17.27
C ASN A 37 -18.22 -7.19 17.32
N PRO A 38 -17.63 -7.01 18.52
CA PRO A 38 -16.27 -6.47 18.66
C PRO A 38 -15.17 -7.44 18.22
N ILE A 39 -15.51 -8.72 18.01
CA ILE A 39 -14.57 -9.75 17.56
C ILE A 39 -14.31 -9.61 16.06
N GLU A 40 -15.35 -9.34 15.28
CA GLU A 40 -15.24 -9.12 13.85
C GLU A 40 -14.83 -7.67 13.54
N LYS A 41 -13.86 -7.53 12.64
CA LYS A 41 -13.36 -6.24 12.17
C LYS A 41 -13.60 -6.10 10.68
N GLY A 42 -13.83 -4.87 10.23
CA GLY A 42 -13.92 -4.55 8.81
C GLY A 42 -12.59 -4.68 8.07
N THR A 43 -12.53 -4.09 6.88
CA THR A 43 -11.33 -4.05 6.04
C THR A 43 -10.66 -2.69 6.13
N LEU A 44 -9.34 -2.67 6.29
CA LEU A 44 -8.52 -1.46 6.13
C LEU A 44 -8.26 -1.25 4.64
N ASN A 45 -8.87 -0.21 4.06
CA ASN A 45 -8.68 0.14 2.65
C ASN A 45 -7.52 1.13 2.50
N ASN A 46 -6.46 0.73 1.79
CA ASN A 46 -5.30 1.56 1.51
C ASN A 46 -5.37 2.08 0.08
N MET A 47 -5.46 3.40 -0.10
CA MET A 47 -5.38 4.05 -1.41
C MET A 47 -3.93 4.43 -1.71
N PHE A 48 -3.43 4.04 -2.87
CA PHE A 48 -2.04 4.29 -3.26
C PHE A 48 -1.92 5.56 -4.10
N THR A 49 -1.24 6.56 -3.55
CA THR A 49 -0.75 7.71 -4.32
C THR A 49 0.65 7.40 -4.81
N VAL A 50 0.83 7.31 -6.12
CA VAL A 50 2.12 7.02 -6.74
C VAL A 50 2.80 8.33 -7.12
N THR A 51 3.93 8.62 -6.49
CA THR A 51 4.80 9.73 -6.87
C THR A 51 5.77 9.27 -7.94
N PHE A 52 5.66 9.82 -9.14
CA PHE A 52 6.60 9.56 -10.22
C PHE A 52 7.90 10.34 -10.02
N PRO A 53 9.03 9.81 -10.51
CA PRO A 53 10.31 10.51 -10.47
C PRO A 53 10.29 11.78 -11.32
N ASP A 54 11.14 12.74 -10.96
CA ASP A 54 11.35 13.95 -11.75
C ASP A 54 12.02 13.65 -13.10
N ASN A 55 11.88 14.59 -14.04
CA ASN A 55 12.56 14.52 -15.32
C ASN A 55 14.08 14.44 -15.11
N HIS A 56 14.75 13.57 -15.87
CA HIS A 56 16.20 13.33 -15.80
C HIS A 56 16.70 12.75 -14.46
N LEU A 57 15.84 12.09 -13.67
CA LEU A 57 16.26 11.41 -12.43
C LEU A 57 17.39 10.38 -12.65
N ALA A 58 17.42 9.73 -13.81
CA ALA A 58 18.46 8.77 -14.14
C ALA A 58 19.29 9.25 -15.34
N ASP A 59 20.62 9.09 -15.22
CA ASP A 59 21.57 9.39 -16.28
C ASP A 59 21.42 8.38 -17.43
N ILE A 60 21.04 8.88 -18.60
CA ILE A 60 20.81 8.09 -19.81
C ILE A 60 22.05 7.26 -20.18
N SER A 61 23.25 7.77 -19.90
CA SER A 61 24.52 7.09 -20.16
C SER A 61 24.67 5.80 -19.33
N LYS A 62 24.06 5.76 -18.15
CA LYS A 62 24.08 4.61 -17.24
C LYS A 62 22.95 3.61 -17.52
N ILE A 63 21.82 4.08 -18.08
CA ILE A 63 20.67 3.23 -18.42
C ILE A 63 20.95 2.38 -19.66
N LYS A 64 21.70 2.89 -20.65
CA LYS A 64 22.06 2.16 -21.88
C LYS A 64 23.04 1.00 -21.67
N ALA A 65 23.65 0.90 -20.50
CA ALA A 65 24.63 -0.13 -20.16
C ALA A 65 24.03 -1.38 -19.50
N LEU A 66 22.69 -1.45 -19.38
CA LEU A 66 21.90 -2.61 -18.94
C LEU A 66 21.33 -3.36 -20.15
#